data_AF-A0A0F9K8W9-F1
#
_entry.id   AF-A0A0F9K8W9-F1
#
_cell.length_a   1.000
_cell.length_b   1.000
_cell.length_c   1.000
_cell.angle_alpha   90.00
_cell.angle_beta   90.00
_cell.angle_gamma   90.00
#
_symmetry.space_group_name_H-M   'P 1'
#
loop_
_entity.id
_entity.type
_entity.pdbx_description
1 polymer ?
#
loop_
_entity_poly.entity_id
_entity_poly.type
_entity_poly.pdbx_seq_one_letter_code
_entity_poly.pdbx_strand_id
1 'polypeptide(L)'
;MVRQDPILIAAPPRSGTTMLAGLLHKHGVWVGNARTTMYPRTNSNFGAENIDIKNIMKREAGRVGYKNWETPFPDPRLDSAIKSEIEAFVPDDIPWLVKISWCLTFWKFWVGTYPKARWIFLTRDTLKIVDSMNRHPGMRRHPDEVKRNFIAGLLHAVGGVIDHGVSYAFIDTEGLADRDSVTIESLFQFLEIKPDFEVIQDWIKPEMLHR
;
A
#
# COMPACT_ATOMS: atom_id res chain seq x y z
N MET A 1 -4.27 -22.13 -15.08
CA MET A 1 -4.93 -21.50 -13.91
C MET A 1 -5.26 -20.06 -14.29
N VAL A 2 -6.36 -19.50 -13.78
CA VAL A 2 -6.69 -18.08 -14.01
C VAL A 2 -5.91 -17.27 -12.99
N ARG A 3 -5.11 -16.30 -13.46
CA ARG A 3 -4.35 -15.39 -12.60
C ARG A 3 -5.30 -14.62 -11.69
N GLN A 4 -4.95 -14.51 -10.41
CA GLN A 4 -5.74 -13.77 -9.43
C GLN A 4 -5.52 -12.26 -9.54
N ASP A 5 -6.54 -11.47 -9.18
CA ASP A 5 -6.42 -10.02 -9.03
C ASP A 5 -5.59 -9.66 -7.77
N PRO A 6 -4.93 -8.49 -7.73
CA PRO A 6 -3.98 -8.15 -6.68
C PRO A 6 -4.64 -7.88 -5.33
N ILE A 7 -3.84 -8.02 -4.28
CA ILE A 7 -4.07 -7.38 -2.98
C ILE A 7 -3.50 -5.95 -3.07
N LEU A 8 -4.34 -4.94 -2.86
CA LEU A 8 -3.95 -3.53 -2.96
C LEU A 8 -3.83 -2.93 -1.56
N ILE A 9 -2.59 -2.66 -1.12
CA ILE A 9 -2.36 -1.96 0.15
C ILE A 9 -2.39 -0.45 -0.12
N ALA A 10 -3.50 0.16 0.25
CA ALA A 10 -3.87 1.52 -0.12
C ALA A 10 -4.03 2.38 1.14
N ALA A 11 -3.03 3.18 1.48
CA ALA A 11 -3.10 4.09 2.62
C ALA A 11 -2.14 5.26 2.44
N PRO A 12 -2.29 6.33 3.24
CA PRO A 12 -1.29 7.38 3.32
C PRO A 12 0.11 6.84 3.61
N PRO A 13 1.17 7.56 3.19
CA PRO A 13 2.53 7.20 3.58
C PRO A 13 2.63 7.16 5.09
N ARG A 14 3.50 6.30 5.62
CA ARG A 14 3.73 6.17 7.08
C ARG A 14 2.56 5.59 7.88
N SER A 15 1.53 5.03 7.23
CA SER A 15 0.45 4.28 7.88
C SER A 15 0.75 2.79 8.10
N GLY A 16 2.02 2.38 8.20
CA GLY A 16 2.35 0.95 8.40
C GLY A 16 2.25 0.05 7.15
N THR A 17 2.09 0.62 5.95
CA THR A 17 1.97 -0.14 4.69
C THR A 17 3.13 -1.11 4.43
N THR A 18 4.36 -0.72 4.76
CA THR A 18 5.54 -1.61 4.63
C THR A 18 5.51 -2.78 5.61
N MET A 19 5.04 -2.55 6.86
CA MET A 19 4.94 -3.58 7.89
C MET A 19 3.94 -4.66 7.44
N LEU A 20 2.75 -4.25 6.98
CA LEU A 20 1.75 -5.17 6.44
C LEU A 20 2.25 -5.91 5.19
N ALA A 21 2.82 -5.20 4.22
CA ALA A 21 3.29 -5.82 2.98
C ALA A 21 4.40 -6.85 3.23
N GLY A 22 5.30 -6.59 4.16
CA GLY A 22 6.32 -7.56 4.56
C GLY A 22 5.75 -8.75 5.31
N LEU A 23 4.70 -8.54 6.13
CA LEU A 23 4.01 -9.63 6.80
C LEU A 23 3.38 -10.58 5.77
N LEU A 24 2.66 -10.03 4.79
CA LEU A 24 2.06 -10.82 3.72
C LEU A 24 3.11 -11.51 2.85
N HIS A 25 4.25 -10.86 2.60
CA HIS A 25 5.37 -11.48 1.91
C HIS A 25 5.88 -12.73 2.62
N LYS A 26 6.02 -12.66 3.94
CA LYS A 26 6.41 -13.81 4.77
C LYS A 26 5.36 -14.93 4.78
N HIS A 27 4.12 -14.64 4.40
CA HIS A 27 3.04 -15.62 4.18
C HIS A 27 2.89 -16.04 2.71
N GLY A 28 3.94 -15.86 1.90
CA GLY A 28 3.97 -16.35 0.52
C GLY A 28 3.31 -15.43 -0.51
N VAL A 29 2.89 -14.21 -0.14
CA VAL A 29 2.38 -13.24 -1.12
C VAL A 29 3.55 -12.62 -1.89
N TRP A 30 3.47 -12.63 -3.22
CA TRP A 30 4.46 -12.00 -4.07
C TRP A 30 4.36 -10.47 -4.03
N VAL A 31 5.48 -9.80 -3.75
CA VAL A 31 5.57 -8.32 -3.66
C VAL A 31 6.32 -7.68 -4.84
N GLY A 32 6.81 -8.51 -5.77
CA GLY A 32 7.68 -8.11 -6.86
C GLY A 32 9.11 -7.74 -6.45
N ASN A 33 9.79 -7.06 -7.36
CA ASN A 33 11.16 -6.61 -7.15
C ASN A 33 11.18 -5.44 -6.17
N ALA A 34 11.37 -5.75 -4.89
CA ALA A 34 11.34 -4.78 -3.83
C ALA A 34 12.76 -4.56 -3.29
N ARG A 35 13.29 -3.34 -3.41
CA ARG A 35 14.60 -2.99 -2.83
C ARG A 35 14.44 -2.68 -1.36
N THR A 36 15.39 -3.13 -0.56
CA THR A 36 15.57 -2.71 0.83
C THR A 36 15.59 -1.19 0.93
N THR A 37 14.61 -0.62 1.62
CA THR A 37 14.61 0.81 1.93
C THR A 37 15.62 1.05 3.05
N MET A 38 16.70 1.79 2.79
CA MET A 38 17.76 2.06 3.77
C MET A 38 17.32 2.91 4.99
N TYR A 39 16.05 3.35 5.05
CA TYR A 39 15.57 4.28 6.08
C TYR A 39 14.15 3.93 6.56
N PRO A 40 13.91 3.92 7.90
CA PRO A 40 14.89 4.09 8.98
C PRO A 40 15.84 2.88 9.11
N ARG A 41 17.06 3.08 9.63
CA ARG A 41 18.07 2.03 9.87
C ARG A 41 17.55 0.85 10.72
N THR A 42 16.42 1.03 11.40
CA THR A 42 15.72 0.02 12.20
C THR A 42 14.95 -1.02 11.37
N ASN A 43 14.74 -0.77 10.07
CA ASN A 43 14.10 -1.74 9.16
C ASN A 43 14.95 -1.94 7.90
N SER A 44 16.23 -2.28 8.10
CA SER A 44 17.23 -2.45 7.03
C SER A 44 16.99 -3.65 6.12
N ASN A 45 15.91 -4.43 6.33
CA ASN A 45 15.78 -5.78 5.77
C ASN A 45 14.67 -5.94 4.73
N PHE A 46 13.80 -4.95 4.54
CA PHE A 46 12.75 -5.05 3.52
C PHE A 46 12.22 -3.68 3.10
N GLY A 47 12.28 -3.37 1.81
CA GLY A 47 11.35 -2.41 1.22
C GLY A 47 10.27 -3.20 0.52
N ALA A 48 9.03 -2.75 0.64
CA ALA A 48 7.87 -3.44 0.09
C ALA A 48 7.33 -2.81 -1.20
N GLU A 49 8.04 -1.82 -1.75
CA GLU A 49 7.60 -1.17 -2.98
C GLU A 49 8.05 -1.96 -4.20
N ASN A 50 7.08 -2.48 -4.95
CA ASN A 50 7.32 -3.10 -6.24
C ASN A 50 7.88 -2.06 -7.21
N ILE A 51 9.18 -2.12 -7.51
CA ILE A 51 9.87 -1.11 -8.31
C ILE A 51 9.39 -1.09 -9.75
N ASP A 52 9.09 -2.27 -10.31
CA ASP A 52 8.67 -2.41 -11.69
C ASP A 52 7.31 -1.73 -11.90
N ILE A 53 6.31 -2.09 -11.08
CA ILE A 53 5.00 -1.45 -11.10
C ILE A 53 5.11 0.03 -10.76
N LYS A 54 5.92 0.42 -9.76
CA LYS A 54 6.13 1.83 -9.41
C LYS A 54 6.68 2.64 -10.57
N ASN A 55 7.61 2.10 -11.35
CA ASN A 55 8.21 2.79 -12.50
C ASN A 55 7.21 2.96 -13.64
N ILE A 56 6.36 1.95 -13.89
CA ILE A 56 5.23 2.04 -14.82
C ILE A 56 4.31 3.19 -14.39
N MET A 57 3.82 3.17 -13.14
CA MET A 57 2.91 4.21 -12.66
C MET A 57 3.57 5.60 -12.66
N LYS A 58 4.89 5.69 -12.43
CA LYS A 58 5.65 6.95 -12.50
C LYS A 58 5.70 7.52 -13.90
N ARG A 59 5.96 6.67 -14.89
CA ARG A 59 5.98 7.06 -16.29
C ARG A 59 4.60 7.60 -16.69
N GLU A 60 3.53 6.93 -16.28
CA GLU A 60 2.18 7.37 -16.61
C GLU A 60 1.75 8.65 -15.88
N ALA A 61 2.11 8.80 -14.59
CA ALA A 61 1.95 10.07 -13.88
C ALA A 61 2.63 11.23 -14.63
N GLY A 62 3.86 11.02 -15.10
CA GLY A 62 4.60 12.03 -15.84
C GLY A 62 3.91 12.46 -17.14
N ARG A 63 3.29 11.51 -17.85
CA ARG A 63 2.55 11.79 -19.11
C ARG A 63 1.34 12.69 -18.90
N VAL A 64 0.68 12.60 -17.74
CA VAL A 64 -0.46 13.47 -17.39
C VAL A 64 -0.05 14.70 -16.57
N GLY A 65 1.25 14.96 -16.45
CA GLY A 65 1.78 16.14 -15.76
C GLY A 65 1.64 16.11 -14.24
N TYR A 66 1.35 14.95 -13.63
CA TYR A 66 1.19 14.84 -12.19
C TYR A 66 2.50 15.08 -11.46
N LYS A 67 2.51 16.02 -10.51
CA LYS A 67 3.62 16.21 -9.59
C LYS A 67 3.25 15.65 -8.22
N ASN A 68 4.24 15.04 -7.57
CA ASN A 68 4.08 14.53 -6.21
C ASN A 68 3.51 15.59 -5.27
N TRP A 69 2.60 15.17 -4.38
CA TRP A 69 1.93 16.00 -3.37
C TRP A 69 0.82 16.91 -3.88
N GLU A 70 0.49 16.90 -5.18
CA GLU A 70 -0.64 17.66 -5.72
C GLU A 70 -1.98 16.94 -5.48
N THR A 71 -3.02 17.72 -5.20
CA THR A 71 -4.42 17.29 -5.15
C THR A 71 -5.28 18.29 -5.96
N PRO A 72 -6.38 17.86 -6.63
CA PRO A 72 -6.89 16.49 -6.73
C PRO A 72 -5.97 15.57 -7.54
N PHE A 73 -6.07 14.26 -7.32
CA PHE A 73 -5.29 13.30 -8.09
C PHE A 73 -5.75 13.28 -9.55
N PRO A 74 -4.82 13.12 -10.50
CA PRO A 74 -5.16 12.97 -11.90
C PRO A 74 -6.08 11.74 -12.06
N ASP A 75 -6.97 11.81 -13.05
CA ASP A 75 -7.70 10.66 -13.56
C ASP A 75 -7.07 10.24 -14.89
N PRO A 76 -5.91 9.59 -14.86
CA PRO A 76 -5.32 9.11 -16.09
C PRO A 76 -6.21 7.96 -16.58
N ARG A 77 -6.81 8.15 -17.76
CA ARG A 77 -7.37 7.04 -18.54
C ARG A 77 -6.21 6.17 -19.02
N LEU A 78 -5.72 5.34 -18.10
CA LEU A 78 -4.64 4.40 -18.37
C LEU A 78 -5.16 3.29 -19.29
N ASP A 79 -4.42 3.05 -20.37
CA ASP A 79 -4.76 2.07 -21.39
C ASP A 79 -4.57 0.63 -20.88
N SER A 80 -5.34 -0.30 -21.44
CA SER A 80 -5.21 -1.75 -21.35
C SER A 80 -3.77 -2.26 -21.55
N ALA A 81 -2.94 -1.58 -22.33
CA ALA A 81 -1.51 -1.92 -22.49
C ALA A 81 -0.74 -1.93 -21.15
N ILE A 82 -1.13 -1.09 -20.19
CA ILE A 82 -0.50 -1.02 -18.86
C ILE A 82 -0.82 -2.28 -18.04
N LYS A 83 -2.02 -2.84 -18.19
CA LYS A 83 -2.38 -4.11 -17.56
C LYS A 83 -1.40 -5.20 -18.00
N SER A 84 -1.22 -5.37 -19.31
CA SER A 84 -0.32 -6.37 -19.87
C SER A 84 1.14 -6.17 -19.44
N GLU A 85 1.60 -4.92 -19.33
CA GLU A 85 2.94 -4.62 -18.85
C GLU A 85 3.12 -5.01 -17.37
N ILE A 86 2.16 -4.69 -16.50
CA ILE A 86 2.17 -5.12 -15.08
C ILE A 86 2.15 -6.65 -15.00
N GLU A 87 1.25 -7.27 -15.75
CA GLU A 87 1.02 -8.71 -15.79
C GLU A 87 2.19 -9.52 -16.34
N ALA A 88 3.14 -8.89 -17.04
CA ALA A 88 4.38 -9.55 -17.46
C ALA A 88 5.33 -9.85 -16.30
N PHE A 89 5.17 -9.19 -15.15
CA PHE A 89 6.01 -9.39 -13.96
C PHE A 89 5.38 -10.34 -12.93
N VAL A 90 4.07 -10.55 -13.00
CA VAL A 90 3.28 -11.22 -11.95
C VAL A 90 3.28 -12.74 -12.15
N PRO A 91 3.62 -13.55 -11.13
CA PRO A 91 3.47 -15.00 -11.20
C PRO A 91 2.02 -15.45 -11.40
N ASP A 92 1.81 -16.57 -12.07
CA ASP A 92 0.46 -17.06 -12.40
C ASP A 92 -0.26 -17.76 -11.24
N ASP A 93 0.50 -18.33 -10.30
CA ASP A 93 0.05 -19.29 -9.30
C ASP A 93 0.25 -18.82 -7.85
N ILE A 94 0.77 -17.61 -7.66
CA ILE A 94 1.05 -17.04 -6.34
C ILE A 94 0.20 -15.78 -6.15
N PRO A 95 -0.52 -15.62 -5.01
CA PRO A 95 -1.17 -14.37 -4.67
C PRO A 95 -0.16 -13.24 -4.70
N TRP A 96 -0.53 -12.10 -5.27
CA TRP A 96 0.37 -10.97 -5.41
C TRP A 96 -0.23 -9.70 -4.82
N LEU A 97 0.65 -8.79 -4.38
CA LEU A 97 0.24 -7.50 -3.85
C LEU A 97 0.86 -6.35 -4.61
N VAL A 98 0.16 -5.23 -4.61
CA VAL A 98 0.71 -3.93 -4.99
C VAL A 98 0.74 -3.05 -3.75
N LYS A 99 1.96 -2.66 -3.36
CA LYS A 99 2.20 -1.57 -2.42
C LYS A 99 3.06 -0.54 -3.11
N ILE A 100 2.47 0.60 -3.43
CA ILE A 100 3.18 1.79 -3.92
C ILE A 100 2.57 3.03 -3.26
N SER A 101 3.38 4.07 -3.04
CA SER A 101 2.93 5.33 -2.42
C SER A 101 1.82 6.06 -3.18
N TRP A 102 1.56 5.67 -4.42
CA TRP A 102 0.56 6.27 -5.30
C TRP A 102 -0.62 5.35 -5.59
N CYS A 103 -0.79 4.25 -4.84
CA CYS A 103 -1.86 3.28 -5.13
C CYS A 103 -3.23 3.97 -5.19
N LEU A 104 -3.51 4.85 -4.22
CA LEU A 104 -4.74 5.65 -4.16
C LEU A 104 -4.78 6.81 -5.19
N THR A 105 -3.65 7.27 -5.72
CA THR A 105 -3.64 8.27 -6.79
C THR A 105 -4.21 7.69 -8.09
N PHE A 106 -3.97 6.40 -8.35
CA PHE A 106 -4.39 5.70 -9.56
C PHE A 106 -5.58 4.77 -9.34
N TRP A 107 -6.42 5.05 -8.35
CA TRP A 107 -7.43 4.10 -7.90
C TRP A 107 -8.42 3.70 -9.00
N LYS A 108 -8.81 4.64 -9.88
CA LYS A 108 -9.72 4.38 -11.00
C LYS A 108 -9.17 3.33 -11.97
N PHE A 109 -7.87 3.38 -12.25
CA PHE A 109 -7.21 2.35 -13.05
C PHE A 109 -7.29 0.99 -12.36
N TRP A 110 -6.97 0.91 -11.07
CA TRP A 110 -6.99 -0.35 -10.34
C TRP A 110 -8.39 -0.96 -10.30
N VAL A 111 -9.42 -0.17 -9.98
CA VAL A 111 -10.82 -0.63 -9.95
C VAL A 111 -11.29 -1.10 -11.33
N GLY A 112 -11.00 -0.33 -12.39
CA GLY A 112 -11.42 -0.68 -13.75
C GLY A 112 -10.68 -1.89 -14.34
N THR A 113 -9.41 -2.09 -13.94
CA THR A 113 -8.53 -3.11 -14.52
C THR A 113 -8.57 -4.44 -13.77
N TYR A 114 -8.76 -4.36 -12.45
CA TYR A 114 -8.75 -5.49 -11.52
C TYR A 114 -9.99 -5.42 -10.60
N PRO A 115 -11.19 -5.69 -11.14
CA PRO A 115 -12.44 -5.53 -10.41
C PRO A 115 -12.60 -6.49 -9.22
N LYS A 116 -11.82 -7.56 -9.15
CA LYS A 116 -11.79 -8.53 -8.04
C LYS A 116 -10.63 -8.30 -7.09
N ALA A 117 -9.89 -7.19 -7.24
CA ALA A 117 -8.82 -6.83 -6.33
C ALA A 117 -9.36 -6.66 -4.90
N ARG A 118 -8.56 -7.09 -3.93
CA ARG A 118 -8.86 -6.94 -2.50
C ARG A 118 -8.12 -5.73 -1.96
N TRP A 119 -8.87 -4.74 -1.48
CA TRP A 119 -8.30 -3.48 -1.01
C TRP A 119 -8.10 -3.52 0.50
N ILE A 120 -6.90 -3.19 0.96
CA ILE A 120 -6.61 -3.01 2.38
C ILE A 120 -6.35 -1.54 2.64
N PHE A 121 -7.23 -0.93 3.44
CA PHE A 121 -7.09 0.44 3.91
C PHE A 121 -6.57 0.43 5.35
N LEU A 122 -5.34 0.88 5.53
CA LEU A 122 -4.76 1.02 6.88
C LEU A 122 -5.26 2.29 7.54
N THR A 123 -5.85 2.15 8.73
CA THR A 123 -6.29 3.27 9.56
C THR A 123 -5.18 3.65 10.53
N ARG A 124 -4.90 4.95 10.62
CA ARG A 124 -3.92 5.52 11.56
C ARG A 124 -4.25 6.97 11.81
N ASP A 125 -4.07 7.43 13.04
CA ASP A 125 -4.24 8.83 13.39
C ASP A 125 -3.42 9.76 12.48
N THR A 126 -4.06 10.81 11.97
CA THR A 126 -3.45 11.72 10.99
C THR A 126 -2.29 12.50 11.60
N LEU A 127 -2.34 12.86 12.88
CA LEU A 127 -1.24 13.56 13.56
C LEU A 127 -0.02 12.65 13.65
N LYS A 128 -0.21 11.38 14.06
CA LYS A 128 0.86 10.37 14.08
C LYS A 128 1.48 10.12 12.69
N ILE A 129 0.68 10.17 11.62
CA ILE A 129 1.19 10.09 10.25
C ILE A 129 2.09 11.29 9.96
N VAL A 130 1.63 12.51 10.24
CA VAL A 130 2.38 13.76 10.01
C VAL A 130 3.68 13.77 10.81
N ASP A 131 3.64 13.37 12.08
CA ASP A 131 4.83 13.26 12.93
C ASP A 131 5.83 12.24 12.37
N SER A 132 5.35 11.10 11.89
CA SER A 132 6.20 10.10 11.24
C SER A 132 6.81 10.62 9.93
N MET A 133 6.07 11.43 9.16
CA MET A 133 6.60 12.12 7.97
C MET A 133 7.68 13.15 8.34
N ASN A 134 7.52 13.87 9.46
CA ASN A 134 8.49 14.83 9.97
C ASN A 134 9.83 14.19 10.38
N ARG A 135 9.81 12.93 10.80
CA ARG A 135 11.04 12.15 11.08
C ARG A 135 11.73 11.66 9.80
N HIS A 136 11.04 11.62 8.65
CA HIS A 136 11.59 11.08 7.40
C HIS A 136 12.32 12.16 6.58
N PRO A 137 13.62 11.98 6.21
CA PRO A 137 14.43 13.02 5.56
C PRO A 137 13.83 13.58 4.26
N GLY A 138 13.21 12.73 3.44
CA GLY A 138 12.59 13.15 2.18
C GLY A 138 11.23 13.83 2.32
N MET A 139 10.56 13.70 3.47
CA MET A 139 9.20 14.22 3.69
C MET A 139 9.18 15.43 4.63
N ARG A 140 10.14 15.55 5.54
CA ARG A 140 10.26 16.67 6.51
C ARG A 140 10.39 18.05 5.87
N ARG A 141 10.78 18.13 4.60
CA ARG A 141 10.91 19.39 3.84
C ARG A 141 9.58 20.05 3.47
N HIS A 142 8.48 19.30 3.54
CA HIS A 142 7.16 19.81 3.20
C HIS A 142 6.48 20.39 4.46
N PRO A 143 5.73 21.50 4.37
CA PRO A 143 4.93 22.01 5.48
C PRO A 143 3.88 21.00 5.96
N ASP A 144 3.49 21.07 7.24
CA ASP A 144 2.49 20.15 7.81
C ASP A 144 1.12 20.30 7.18
N GLU A 145 0.72 21.52 6.81
CA GLU A 145 -0.51 21.78 6.06
C GLU A 145 -0.54 21.02 4.73
N VAL A 146 0.56 21.05 3.97
CA VAL A 146 0.68 20.30 2.71
C VAL A 146 0.55 18.80 2.93
N LYS A 147 1.16 18.26 3.99
CA LYS A 147 1.03 16.83 4.33
C LYS A 147 -0.40 16.47 4.69
N ARG A 148 -1.08 17.29 5.50
CA ARG A 148 -2.48 17.08 5.89
C ARG A 148 -3.41 17.12 4.68
N ASN A 149 -3.23 18.09 3.79
CA ASN A 149 -4.02 18.19 2.55
C ASN A 149 -3.79 16.98 1.64
N PHE A 150 -2.55 16.51 1.54
CA PHE A 150 -2.22 15.29 0.80
C PHE A 150 -2.87 14.05 1.41
N ILE A 151 -2.80 13.87 2.74
CA ILE A 151 -3.45 12.76 3.46
C ILE A 151 -4.98 12.83 3.26
N ALA A 152 -5.58 14.00 3.41
CA ALA A 152 -7.01 14.21 3.21
C ALA A 152 -7.44 13.85 1.78
N GLY A 153 -6.66 14.22 0.77
CA GLY A 153 -6.90 13.81 -0.62
C GLY A 153 -6.87 12.28 -0.80
N LEU A 154 -5.91 11.59 -0.18
CA LEU A 154 -5.84 10.12 -0.21
C LEU A 154 -7.03 9.48 0.49
N LEU A 155 -7.46 10.01 1.65
CA LEU A 155 -8.63 9.50 2.37
C LEU A 155 -9.93 9.76 1.59
N HIS A 156 -10.05 10.89 0.90
CA HIS A 156 -11.16 11.15 -0.01
C HIS A 156 -11.17 10.12 -1.17
N ALA A 157 -10.01 9.78 -1.72
CA ALA A 157 -9.92 8.74 -2.75
C ALA A 157 -10.40 7.37 -2.25
N VAL A 158 -10.16 7.01 -0.99
CA VAL A 158 -10.70 5.77 -0.37
C VAL A 158 -12.22 5.72 -0.48
N GLY A 159 -12.92 6.82 -0.20
CA GLY A 159 -14.38 6.91 -0.39
C GLY A 159 -14.79 6.59 -1.83
N GLY A 160 -14.11 7.20 -2.81
CA GLY A 160 -14.33 6.91 -4.22
C GLY A 160 -14.12 5.44 -4.61
N VAL A 161 -13.12 4.77 -4.02
CA VAL A 161 -12.90 3.33 -4.23
C VAL A 161 -14.06 2.50 -3.66
N ILE A 162 -14.50 2.82 -2.45
CA ILE A 162 -15.59 2.10 -1.77
C ILE A 162 -16.90 2.25 -2.55
N ASP A 163 -17.19 3.46 -3.04
CA ASP A 163 -18.39 3.75 -3.83
C ASP A 163 -18.46 2.94 -5.15
N HIS A 164 -17.33 2.40 -5.61
CA HIS A 164 -17.28 1.49 -6.76
C HIS A 164 -17.58 0.01 -6.42
N GLY A 165 -17.91 -0.30 -5.16
CA GLY A 165 -18.34 -1.64 -4.75
C GLY A 165 -17.23 -2.68 -4.72
N VAL A 166 -15.99 -2.27 -4.47
CA VAL A 166 -14.85 -3.20 -4.37
C VAL A 166 -14.92 -4.08 -3.11
N SER A 167 -14.17 -5.18 -3.10
CA SER A 167 -13.88 -5.93 -1.87
C SER A 167 -12.81 -5.19 -1.07
N TYR A 168 -13.09 -4.85 0.20
CA TYR A 168 -12.14 -4.13 1.04
C TYR A 168 -12.18 -4.53 2.52
N ALA A 169 -11.10 -4.22 3.24
CA ALA A 169 -11.03 -4.26 4.69
C ALA A 169 -10.29 -3.02 5.24
N PHE A 170 -10.78 -2.52 6.37
CA PHE A 170 -10.05 -1.55 7.19
C PHE A 170 -9.22 -2.29 8.23
N ILE A 171 -7.93 -1.98 8.32
CA ILE A 171 -7.01 -2.61 9.27
C ILE A 171 -6.43 -1.53 10.17
N ASP A 172 -6.62 -1.68 11.48
CA ASP A 172 -6.00 -0.80 12.46
C ASP A 172 -4.49 -1.01 12.50
N THR A 173 -3.75 0.06 12.21
CA THR A 173 -2.29 -0.01 12.18
C THR A 173 -1.69 -0.22 13.57
N GLU A 174 -2.30 0.35 14.61
CA GLU A 174 -1.82 0.19 15.98
C GLU A 174 -2.12 -1.22 16.48
N GLY A 175 -3.35 -1.72 16.31
CA GLY A 175 -3.72 -3.11 16.58
C GLY A 175 -2.81 -4.11 15.85
N LEU A 176 -2.49 -3.87 14.57
CA LEU A 176 -1.55 -4.71 13.84
C LEU A 176 -0.15 -4.67 14.49
N ALA A 177 0.35 -3.49 14.89
CA ALA A 177 1.66 -3.34 15.53
C ALA A 177 1.72 -3.96 16.95
N ASP A 178 0.60 -3.92 17.69
CA ASP A 178 0.45 -4.55 19.00
C ASP A 178 0.15 -6.05 18.91
N ARG A 179 -0.02 -6.58 17.68
CA ARG A 179 -0.39 -7.98 17.41
C ARG A 179 -1.73 -8.35 18.06
N ASP A 180 -2.67 -7.42 18.01
CA ASP A 180 -4.05 -7.63 18.41
C ASP A 180 -4.67 -8.79 17.59
N SER A 181 -5.19 -9.80 18.30
CA SER A 181 -5.67 -11.03 17.66
C SER A 181 -6.85 -10.76 16.74
N VAL A 182 -7.77 -9.86 17.13
CA VAL A 182 -8.95 -9.52 16.33
C VAL A 182 -8.53 -8.88 15.00
N THR A 183 -7.57 -7.95 15.04
CA THR A 183 -7.02 -7.29 13.85
C THR A 183 -6.30 -8.29 12.93
N ILE A 184 -5.49 -9.18 13.49
CA ILE A 184 -4.78 -10.23 12.74
C ILE A 184 -5.77 -11.21 12.10
N GLU A 185 -6.69 -11.76 12.88
CA GLU A 185 -7.67 -12.73 12.39
C GLU A 185 -8.53 -12.12 11.28
N SER A 186 -9.01 -10.89 11.46
CA SER A 186 -9.80 -10.18 10.43
C SER A 186 -9.03 -9.99 9.14
N LEU A 187 -7.75 -9.61 9.21
CA LEU A 187 -6.87 -9.45 8.04
C LEU A 187 -6.71 -10.78 7.27
N PHE A 188 -6.33 -11.84 7.97
CA PHE A 188 -6.02 -13.13 7.35
C PHE A 188 -7.28 -13.84 6.84
N GLN A 189 -8.39 -13.71 7.55
CA GLN A 189 -9.70 -14.18 7.10
C GLN A 189 -10.14 -13.47 5.82
N PHE A 190 -10.06 -12.13 5.78
CA PHE A 190 -10.42 -11.35 4.59
C PHE A 190 -9.56 -11.73 3.37
N LEU A 191 -8.28 -12.03 3.59
CA LEU A 191 -7.35 -12.43 2.54
C LEU A 191 -7.39 -13.93 2.23
N GLU A 192 -8.16 -14.73 2.96
CA GLU A 192 -8.19 -16.18 2.81
C GLU A 192 -6.78 -16.80 2.86
N ILE A 193 -5.88 -16.20 3.65
CA ILE A 193 -4.51 -16.67 3.88
C ILE A 193 -4.47 -17.31 5.27
N LYS A 194 -3.89 -18.50 5.39
CA LYS A 194 -3.70 -19.14 6.69
C LYS A 194 -2.66 -18.34 7.51
N PRO A 195 -3.01 -17.84 8.70
CA PRO A 195 -2.04 -17.13 9.53
C PRO A 195 -0.98 -18.10 10.07
N ASP A 196 0.27 -17.68 10.04
CA ASP A 196 1.38 -18.29 10.76
C ASP A 196 1.77 -17.36 11.92
N PHE A 197 1.39 -17.75 13.14
CA PHE A 197 1.61 -16.93 14.32
C PHE A 197 3.09 -16.79 14.69
N GLU A 198 3.94 -17.75 14.35
CA GLU A 198 5.39 -17.62 14.58
C GLU A 198 5.96 -16.53 13.67
N VAL A 199 5.57 -16.53 12.39
CA VAL A 199 5.93 -15.49 11.43
C VAL A 199 5.43 -14.11 11.88
N ILE A 200 4.19 -14.02 12.37
CA ILE A 200 3.63 -12.76 12.88
C ILE A 200 4.46 -12.23 14.06
N GLN A 201 4.83 -13.10 15.00
CA GLN A 201 5.59 -12.73 16.19
C GLN A 201 7.04 -12.31 15.85
N ASP A 202 7.69 -12.99 14.90
CA ASP A 202 9.04 -12.66 14.46
C ASP A 202 9.09 -11.35 13.66
N TRP A 203 8.12 -11.18 12.74
CA TRP A 203 8.11 -10.06 11.80
C TRP A 203 7.65 -8.75 12.44
N ILE A 204 6.53 -8.75 13.16
CA ILE A 204 5.94 -7.51 13.68
C ILE A 204 6.68 -7.10 14.94
N LYS A 205 7.46 -6.03 14.84
CA LYS A 205 8.15 -5.42 15.98
C LYS A 205 7.58 -4.04 16.29
N PRO A 206 7.35 -3.68 17.57
CA PRO A 206 6.77 -2.39 17.95
C PRO A 206 7.50 -1.17 17.33
N GLU A 207 8.81 -1.25 17.17
CA GLU A 207 9.65 -0.20 16.58
C GLU A 207 9.47 0.02 15.08
N MET A 208 8.77 -0.90 14.38
CA MET A 208 8.44 -0.72 12.96
C MET A 208 7.42 0.41 12.75
N LEU A 209 6.64 0.73 13.78
CA LEU A 209 5.69 1.83 13.78
C LEU A 209 6.22 2.99 14.63
N HIS A 210 6.40 4.15 14.01
CA HIS A 210 6.80 5.37 14.73
C HIS A 210 5.65 5.87 15.60
N ARG A 211 5.52 5.40 16.83
CA ARG A 211 4.59 5.94 17.82
C ARG A 211 4.94 7.38 18.20
#